data_AF-A0ABD7ECK9-F1
#
_entry.id   AF-A0ABD7ECK9-F1
#
_cell.length_a   1.000
_cell.length_b   1.000
_cell.length_c   1.000
_cell.angle_alpha   90.00
_cell.angle_beta   90.00
_cell.angle_gamma   90.00
#
_symmetry.space_group_name_H-M   'P 1'
#
loop_
_entity.id
_entity.type
_entity.pdbx_description
1 polymer ?
#
loop_
_entity_poly.entity_id
_entity_poly.type
_entity_poly.pdbx_seq_one_letter_code
_entity_poly.pdbx_strand_id
1 'polypeptide(L)'
;MKSFYVLILILVASFVSVPVQAVTAKNYEKGTKAQQKSISYLSCAFYGSSTQLDPSYTGQVPTADIKILQKAAYHAYNDALSYFGYEEPDHEQRIIDYAEFVASQEAVLWDKPGMNGKQVTLIARSLYNESNCNLLLDSIK
;
A
#
# COMPACT_ATOMS: atom_id res chain seq x y z
N MET A 1 12.83 -31.85 -26.18
CA MET A 1 11.44 -31.69 -25.69
C MET A 1 11.38 -30.39 -24.91
N LYS A 2 10.72 -29.37 -25.47
CA LYS A 2 10.47 -28.06 -24.85
C LYS A 2 9.02 -28.06 -24.38
N SER A 3 8.78 -28.06 -23.07
CA SER A 3 7.46 -27.85 -22.47
C SER A 3 7.54 -26.57 -21.64
N PHE A 4 6.97 -25.46 -22.10
CA PHE A 4 5.60 -25.02 -21.75
C PHE A 4 5.39 -24.82 -20.24
N TYR A 5 5.69 -23.60 -19.77
CA TYR A 5 5.02 -22.94 -18.65
C TYR A 5 4.77 -21.50 -19.11
N VAL A 6 3.72 -21.29 -19.89
CA VAL A 6 2.43 -20.72 -19.44
C VAL A 6 2.62 -19.36 -18.78
N LEU A 7 2.55 -18.35 -19.66
CA LEU A 7 1.94 -17.04 -19.44
C LEU A 7 1.08 -16.95 -18.17
N ILE A 8 1.55 -16.18 -17.19
CA ILE A 8 0.68 -15.51 -16.21
C ILE A 8 0.69 -14.04 -16.59
N LEU A 9 -0.30 -13.70 -17.40
CA LEU A 9 -0.67 -12.36 -17.81
C LEU A 9 -1.65 -11.85 -16.73
N ILE A 10 -1.12 -11.19 -15.70
CA ILE A 10 -1.95 -10.46 -14.72
C ILE A 10 -1.61 -8.97 -14.85
N LEU A 11 -2.65 -8.19 -15.11
CA LEU A 11 -2.66 -6.76 -15.30
C LEU A 11 -1.84 -6.02 -14.24
N VAL A 12 -0.69 -5.47 -14.63
CA VAL A 12 -0.13 -4.26 -14.03
C VAL A 12 0.29 -3.34 -15.18
N ALA A 13 -0.69 -2.87 -15.95
CA ALA A 13 -0.48 -1.91 -17.02
C ALA A 13 -0.71 -0.49 -16.49
N SER A 14 0.17 -0.06 -15.59
CA SER A 14 0.40 1.36 -15.31
C SER A 14 1.86 1.58 -14.89
N PHE A 15 2.79 0.87 -15.52
CA PHE A 15 4.20 1.26 -15.49
C PHE A 15 4.42 2.19 -16.67
N VAL A 16 4.38 3.49 -16.38
CA VAL A 16 4.90 4.53 -17.28
C VAL A 16 6.32 4.14 -17.67
N SER A 17 6.64 4.32 -18.94
CA SER A 17 7.87 3.89 -19.61
C SER A 17 9.14 4.52 -19.04
N VAL A 18 9.67 3.97 -17.95
CA VAL A 18 11.01 4.29 -17.41
C VAL A 18 11.96 3.14 -17.77
N PRO A 19 13.20 3.40 -18.25
CA PRO A 19 14.17 2.36 -18.52
C PRO A 19 14.51 1.61 -17.22
N VAL A 20 13.97 0.41 -17.05
CA VAL A 20 14.32 -0.48 -15.94
C VAL A 20 15.75 -0.95 -16.17
N GLN A 21 16.70 -0.45 -15.37
CA GLN A 21 18.05 -1.00 -15.31
C GLN A 21 17.95 -2.48 -14.92
N ALA A 22 18.80 -3.36 -15.48
CA ALA A 22 18.73 -4.79 -15.20
C ALA A 22 18.85 -5.07 -13.68
N VAL A 23 17.73 -5.39 -13.03
CA VAL A 23 17.65 -5.60 -11.59
C VAL A 23 18.16 -6.99 -11.24
N THR A 24 19.05 -7.10 -10.25
CA THR A 24 19.48 -8.40 -9.74
C THR A 24 18.31 -9.12 -9.04
N ALA A 25 18.27 -10.45 -9.05
CA ALA A 25 17.23 -11.22 -8.36
C ALA A 25 17.11 -10.83 -6.86
N LYS A 26 18.23 -10.54 -6.21
CA LYS A 26 18.29 -10.07 -4.83
C LYS A 26 17.59 -8.71 -4.64
N ASN A 27 17.81 -7.77 -5.55
CA ASN A 27 17.18 -6.46 -5.48
C ASN A 27 15.69 -6.55 -5.81
N TYR A 28 15.30 -7.39 -6.76
CA TYR A 28 13.89 -7.64 -7.05
C TYR A 28 13.13 -8.18 -5.83
N GLU A 29 13.72 -9.13 -5.09
CA GLU A 29 13.13 -9.66 -3.86
C GLU A 29 12.99 -8.57 -2.78
N LYS A 30 14.02 -7.73 -2.61
CA LYS A 30 13.96 -6.59 -1.68
C LYS A 30 12.87 -5.59 -2.07
N GLY A 31 12.77 -5.27 -3.37
CA GLY A 31 11.75 -4.37 -3.89
C GLY A 31 10.35 -4.90 -3.64
N THR A 32 10.12 -6.18 -3.91
CA THR A 32 8.84 -6.84 -3.64
C THR A 32 8.47 -6.79 -2.15
N LYS A 33 9.43 -7.06 -1.26
CA LYS A 33 9.23 -6.98 0.19
C LYS A 33 8.93 -5.54 0.65
N ALA A 34 9.63 -4.55 0.13
CA ALA A 34 9.39 -3.15 0.44
C ALA A 34 8.00 -2.69 -0.07
N GLN A 35 7.61 -3.11 -1.27
CA GLN A 35 6.28 -2.84 -1.83
C GLN A 35 5.18 -3.49 -0.98
N GLN A 36 5.36 -4.74 -0.55
CA GLN A 36 4.43 -5.41 0.36
C GLN A 36 4.29 -4.64 1.69
N LYS A 37 5.40 -4.17 2.27
CA LYS A 37 5.36 -3.31 3.47
C LYS A 37 4.57 -2.02 3.21
N SER A 38 4.80 -1.37 2.08
CA SER A 38 4.07 -0.15 1.70
C SER A 38 2.56 -0.41 1.66
N ILE A 39 2.13 -1.50 1.00
CA ILE A 39 0.73 -1.90 0.92
C ILE A 39 0.16 -2.20 2.32
N SER A 40 0.90 -2.89 3.19
CA SER A 40 0.45 -3.17 4.56
C SER A 40 0.24 -1.90 5.37
N TYR A 41 1.20 -0.97 5.34
CA TYR A 41 1.09 0.31 6.04
C TYR A 41 -0.06 1.16 5.48
N LEU A 42 -0.20 1.20 4.15
CA LEU A 42 -1.29 1.91 3.48
C LEU A 42 -2.65 1.32 3.85
N SER A 43 -2.77 -0.01 3.87
CA SER A 43 -4.03 -0.69 4.27
C SER A 43 -4.42 -0.33 5.69
N CYS A 44 -3.46 -0.34 6.62
CA CYS A 44 -3.70 0.07 8.00
C CYS A 44 -4.06 1.55 8.12
N ALA A 45 -3.40 2.44 7.39
CA ALA A 45 -3.76 3.84 7.31
C ALA A 45 -5.18 4.03 6.77
N PHE A 46 -5.54 3.30 5.72
CA PHE A 46 -6.85 3.36 5.08
C PHE A 46 -7.98 2.92 6.02
N TYR A 47 -7.82 1.77 6.69
CA TYR A 47 -8.80 1.34 7.69
C TYR A 47 -8.89 2.32 8.85
N GLY A 48 -7.75 2.83 9.33
CA GLY A 48 -7.72 3.86 10.38
C GLY A 48 -8.48 5.12 9.96
N SER A 49 -8.23 5.64 8.76
CA SER A 49 -8.96 6.77 8.17
C SER A 49 -10.45 6.48 8.04
N SER A 50 -10.81 5.27 7.63
CA SER A 50 -12.21 4.87 7.47
C SER A 50 -12.97 4.83 8.81
N THR A 51 -12.27 4.62 9.94
CA THR A 51 -12.91 4.75 11.27
C THR A 51 -13.34 6.18 11.60
N GLN A 52 -12.78 7.19 10.93
CA GLN A 52 -13.09 8.62 11.13
C GLN A 52 -14.36 9.08 10.40
N LEU A 53 -14.94 8.23 9.54
CA LEU A 53 -16.13 8.59 8.74
C LEU A 53 -17.38 8.79 9.60
N ASP A 54 -17.42 8.18 10.79
CA ASP A 54 -18.45 8.41 11.79
C ASP A 54 -17.84 9.09 13.02
N PRO A 55 -18.07 10.41 13.20
CA PRO A 55 -17.57 11.17 14.34
C PRO A 55 -18.12 10.71 15.70
N SER A 56 -19.26 10.01 15.73
CA SER A 56 -19.87 9.51 16.96
C SER A 56 -19.24 8.20 17.47
N TYR A 57 -18.44 7.54 16.63
CA TYR A 57 -17.80 6.29 16.96
C TYR A 57 -16.60 6.48 17.90
N THR A 58 -16.62 5.83 19.05
CA THR A 58 -15.59 5.97 20.09
C THR A 58 -14.34 5.11 19.85
N GLY A 59 -14.40 4.15 18.92
CA GLY A 59 -13.28 3.25 18.58
C GLY A 59 -12.36 3.75 17.46
N GLN A 60 -12.38 5.06 17.20
CA GLN A 60 -11.58 5.73 16.19
C GLN A 60 -10.07 5.50 16.38
N VAL A 61 -9.35 5.23 15.29
CA VAL A 61 -7.88 5.18 15.30
C VAL A 61 -7.33 6.62 15.36
N PRO A 62 -6.39 6.94 16.26
CA PRO A 62 -5.87 8.30 16.37
C PRO A 62 -5.28 8.83 15.06
N THR A 63 -5.62 10.07 14.68
CA THR A 63 -5.08 10.71 13.45
C THR A 63 -3.55 10.78 13.42
N ALA A 64 -2.91 10.87 14.59
CA ALA A 64 -1.45 10.82 14.69
C ALA A 64 -0.88 9.47 14.22
N ASP A 65 -1.53 8.37 14.60
CA ASP A 65 -1.12 7.02 14.22
C ASP A 65 -1.37 6.75 12.73
N ILE A 66 -2.49 7.24 12.20
CA ILE A 66 -2.78 7.20 10.76
C ILE A 66 -1.67 7.90 9.97
N LYS A 67 -1.23 9.09 10.41
CA LYS A 67 -0.14 9.84 9.76
C LYS A 67 1.20 9.10 9.82
N ILE A 68 1.49 8.37 10.89
CA ILE A 68 2.71 7.55 11.00
C ILE A 68 2.67 6.45 9.93
N LEU A 69 1.54 5.74 9.82
CA LEU A 69 1.36 4.67 8.83
C LEU A 69 1.46 5.21 7.39
N GLN A 70 0.85 6.36 7.09
CA GLN A 70 0.93 7.00 5.77
C GLN A 70 2.39 7.35 5.39
N LYS A 71 3.16 7.89 6.33
CA LYS A 71 4.59 8.18 6.11
C LYS A 71 5.40 6.90 5.89
N ALA A 72 5.16 5.88 6.71
CA ALA A 72 5.84 4.59 6.56
C ALA A 72 5.52 3.92 5.22
N ALA A 73 4.27 4.03 4.74
CA ALA A 73 3.86 3.55 3.43
C ALA A 73 4.63 4.24 2.30
N TYR A 74 4.77 5.57 2.38
CA TYR A 74 5.52 6.35 1.40
C TYR A 74 7.01 5.99 1.39
N HIS A 75 7.64 5.88 2.56
CA HIS A 75 9.03 5.46 2.66
C HIS A 75 9.26 4.07 2.06
N ALA A 76 8.43 3.09 2.41
CA ALA A 76 8.55 1.74 1.89
C ALA A 76 8.28 1.66 0.37
N TYR A 77 7.43 2.53 -0.16
CA TYR A 77 7.20 2.65 -1.60
C TYR A 77 8.46 3.16 -2.32
N ASN A 78 9.10 4.20 -1.80
CA ASN A 78 10.35 4.72 -2.37
C ASN A 78 11.50 3.71 -2.27
N ASP A 79 11.60 2.97 -1.16
CA ASP A 79 12.54 1.86 -1.03
C ASP A 79 12.32 0.81 -2.12
N ALA A 80 11.05 0.46 -2.40
CA ALA A 80 10.70 -0.50 -3.43
C ALA A 80 11.17 -0.03 -4.82
N LEU A 81 10.90 1.23 -5.16
CA LEU A 81 11.32 1.81 -6.44
C LEU A 81 12.84 1.82 -6.59
N SER A 82 13.56 2.22 -5.55
CA SER A 82 15.02 2.18 -5.52
C SER A 82 15.56 0.77 -5.77
N TYR A 83 14.98 -0.24 -5.11
CA TYR A 83 15.39 -1.63 -5.33
C TYR A 83 15.02 -2.16 -6.72
N PHE A 84 13.92 -1.69 -7.31
CA PHE A 84 13.56 -2.01 -8.69
C PHE A 84 14.36 -1.23 -9.73
N GLY A 85 15.32 -0.39 -9.31
CA GLY A 85 16.19 0.35 -10.23
C GLY A 85 15.46 1.43 -11.01
N TYR A 86 14.33 1.94 -10.50
CA TYR A 86 13.74 3.16 -11.03
C TYR A 86 14.64 4.33 -10.65
N GLU A 87 14.98 5.14 -11.65
CA GLU A 87 15.64 6.42 -11.41
C GLU A 87 14.71 7.33 -10.61
N GLU A 88 15.29 8.13 -9.73
CA GLU A 88 14.55 9.10 -8.95
C GLU A 88 13.97 10.13 -9.94
N PRO A 89 12.64 10.15 -10.18
CA PRO A 89 12.07 11.17 -11.04
C PRO A 89 12.16 12.51 -10.32
N ASP A 90 11.78 13.58 -11.00
CA ASP A 90 11.55 14.83 -10.29
C ASP A 90 10.50 14.67 -9.18
N HIS A 91 10.57 15.55 -8.19
CA HIS A 91 9.78 15.46 -6.97
C HIS A 91 8.27 15.52 -7.25
N GLU A 92 7.83 16.24 -8.28
CA GLU A 92 6.41 16.36 -8.62
C GLU A 92 5.87 15.04 -9.21
N GLN A 93 6.62 14.44 -10.12
CA GLN A 93 6.25 13.14 -10.68
C GLN A 93 6.25 12.05 -9.61
N ARG A 94 7.15 12.08 -8.62
CA ARG A 94 7.12 11.12 -7.51
C ARG A 94 5.82 11.22 -6.69
N ILE A 95 5.32 12.44 -6.47
CA ILE A 95 4.04 12.66 -5.77
C ILE A 95 2.88 12.08 -6.59
N ILE A 96 2.86 12.34 -7.90
CA ILE A 96 1.82 11.84 -8.81
C ILE A 96 1.81 10.31 -8.80
N ASP A 97 2.96 9.67 -9.04
CA ASP A 97 3.07 8.21 -9.08
C ASP A 97 2.66 7.57 -7.75
N TYR A 98 3.01 8.20 -6.61
CA TYR A 98 2.59 7.69 -5.31
C TYR A 98 1.09 7.87 -5.08
N ALA A 99 0.49 8.97 -5.52
CA ALA A 99 -0.95 9.18 -5.43
C ALA A 99 -1.73 8.18 -6.29
N GLU A 100 -1.24 7.90 -7.51
CA GLU A 100 -1.80 6.85 -8.37
C GLU A 100 -1.70 5.47 -7.73
N PHE A 101 -0.53 5.15 -7.15
CA PHE A 101 -0.33 3.93 -6.38
C PHE A 101 -1.35 3.85 -5.23
N VAL A 102 -1.48 4.88 -4.40
CA VAL A 102 -2.42 4.92 -3.28
C VAL A 102 -3.85 4.69 -3.77
N ALA A 103 -4.30 5.43 -4.78
CA ALA A 103 -5.65 5.29 -5.34
C ALA A 103 -5.91 3.86 -5.85
N SER A 104 -4.93 3.24 -6.51
CA SER A 104 -5.05 1.85 -6.98
C SER A 104 -5.24 0.85 -5.83
N GLN A 105 -4.52 1.05 -4.72
CA GLN A 105 -4.62 0.17 -3.57
C GLN A 105 -5.93 0.40 -2.81
N GLU A 106 -6.31 1.65 -2.60
CA GLU A 106 -7.55 1.99 -1.90
C GLU A 106 -8.80 1.49 -2.63
N ALA A 107 -8.81 1.49 -3.97
CA ALA A 107 -9.88 0.88 -4.76
C ALA A 107 -10.12 -0.60 -4.37
N VAL A 108 -9.04 -1.39 -4.25
CA VAL A 108 -9.11 -2.79 -3.82
C VAL A 108 -9.58 -2.92 -2.37
N LEU A 109 -9.22 -1.98 -1.50
CA LEU A 109 -9.62 -2.00 -0.10
C LEU A 109 -11.10 -1.64 0.09
N TRP A 110 -11.63 -0.73 -0.72
CA TRP A 110 -13.07 -0.40 -0.75
C TRP A 110 -13.94 -1.59 -1.19
N ASP A 111 -13.43 -2.44 -2.07
CA ASP A 111 -14.13 -3.64 -2.54
C ASP A 111 -14.26 -4.75 -1.47
N LYS A 112 -13.63 -4.59 -0.31
CA LYS A 112 -13.77 -5.56 0.79
C LYS A 112 -15.22 -5.59 1.30
N PRO A 113 -15.75 -6.78 1.66
CA PRO A 113 -17.11 -6.92 2.13
C PRO A 113 -17.43 -5.96 3.29
N GLY A 114 -18.49 -5.16 3.12
CA GLY A 114 -18.97 -4.21 4.13
C GLY A 114 -18.29 -2.84 4.13
N MET A 115 -17.18 -2.64 3.43
CA MET A 115 -16.52 -1.33 3.33
C MET A 115 -17.37 -0.33 2.54
N ASN A 116 -18.05 -0.75 1.48
CA ASN A 116 -18.99 0.10 0.72
C ASN A 116 -20.41 0.17 1.31
N GLY A 117 -20.54 0.03 2.65
CA GLY A 117 -21.84 -0.10 3.32
C GLY A 117 -22.07 0.91 4.46
N LYS A 118 -23.28 0.89 5.03
CA LYS A 118 -23.66 1.75 6.17
C LYS A 118 -22.86 1.50 7.46
N GLN A 119 -22.13 0.40 7.53
CA GLN A 119 -21.33 0.00 8.70
C GLN A 119 -19.81 0.14 8.46
N VAL A 120 -19.39 0.93 7.47
CA VAL A 120 -17.99 1.11 7.08
C VAL A 120 -17.05 1.33 8.27
N THR A 121 -17.43 2.17 9.23
CA THR A 121 -16.63 2.46 10.43
C THR A 121 -16.35 1.22 11.28
N LEU A 122 -17.37 0.38 11.52
CA LEU A 122 -17.24 -0.85 12.31
C LEU A 122 -16.39 -1.90 11.57
N ILE A 123 -16.64 -2.05 10.27
CA ILE A 123 -15.90 -2.99 9.42
C ILE A 123 -14.44 -2.58 9.30
N ALA A 124 -14.16 -1.30 9.07
CA ALA A 124 -12.82 -0.75 9.04
C ALA A 124 -12.07 -1.01 10.35
N ARG A 125 -12.73 -0.85 11.51
CA ARG A 125 -12.12 -1.18 12.80
C ARG A 125 -11.81 -2.67 12.93
N SER A 126 -12.69 -3.55 12.45
CA SER A 126 -12.43 -5.00 12.44
C SER A 126 -11.21 -5.32 11.59
N LEU A 127 -11.18 -4.83 10.35
CA LEU A 127 -10.09 -5.05 9.40
C LEU A 127 -8.75 -4.48 9.91
N TYR A 128 -8.78 -3.33 10.59
CA TYR A 128 -7.61 -2.75 11.25
C TYR A 128 -7.02 -3.70 12.31
N ASN A 129 -7.86 -4.34 13.11
CA ASN A 129 -7.42 -5.30 14.13
C ASN A 129 -6.96 -6.62 13.50
N GLU A 130 -7.72 -7.16 12.56
CA GLU A 130 -7.39 -8.41 11.83
C GLU A 130 -6.06 -8.32 11.07
N SER A 131 -5.75 -7.13 10.55
CA SER A 131 -4.49 -6.86 9.85
C SER A 131 -3.31 -6.59 10.81
N ASN A 132 -3.51 -6.73 12.13
CA ASN A 132 -2.51 -6.47 13.17
C ASN A 132 -1.90 -5.06 13.07
N CYS A 133 -2.71 -4.05 12.74
CA CYS A 133 -2.20 -2.71 12.47
C CYS A 133 -1.55 -2.03 13.69
N ASN A 134 -1.95 -2.39 14.91
CA ASN A 134 -1.26 -1.94 16.13
C ASN A 134 0.17 -2.50 16.21
N LEU A 135 0.36 -3.79 15.91
CA LEU A 135 1.69 -4.40 15.90
C LEU A 135 2.58 -3.79 14.82
N LEU A 136 2.01 -3.53 13.63
CA LEU A 136 2.71 -2.83 12.56
C LEU A 136 3.11 -1.42 12.98
N LEU A 137 2.19 -0.66 13.60
CA LEU A 137 2.46 0.68 14.11
C LEU A 137 3.57 0.68 15.17
N ASP A 138 3.54 -0.27 16.11
CA ASP A 138 4.56 -0.42 17.15
C ASP A 138 5.95 -0.76 16.57
N SER A 139 6.00 -1.42 15.41
CA SER A 139 7.27 -1.71 14.73
C SER A 139 7.88 -0.50 13.98
N ILE A 140 7.09 0.56 13.79
CA ILE A 140 7.50 1.80 13.10
C ILE A 140 7.98 2.86 14.10
N LYS A 141 7.35 2.92 15.28
CA LYS A 141 7.65 3.87 16.35
C LYS A 141 8.97 3.54 17.04
#